data_AF-A0AAV2SQ96-F1
#
_entry.id   AF-A0AAV2SQ96-F1
#
_cell.length_a   1.000
_cell.length_b   1.000
_cell.length_c   1.000
_cell.angle_alpha   90.00
_cell.angle_beta   90.00
_cell.angle_gamma   90.00
#
_symmetry.space_group_name_H-M   'P 1'
#
loop_
_entity.id
_entity.type
_entity.pdbx_description
1 polymer ?
#
loop_
_entity_poly.entity_id
_entity_poly.type
_entity_poly.pdbx_seq_one_letter_code
_entity_poly.pdbx_strand_id
1 'polypeptide(L)'
;STSQEIIDTMEQNMATSQEIRDNMEKNISTSLEIIDKQRRLITTNHANFCVLSQCFTFFMDGKVNWTDAKAKCEEFSLILAEPSDSVAVPLRKYMVDKFGDVPAWIGAKCDGNQFVFQHSGTALPNKSPLWDDNSPTSGNSGTD
;
A
#
# COMPACT_ATOMS: atom_id res chain seq x y z
N SER A 1 31.66 48.73 33.03
CA SER A 1 31.31 47.81 34.13
C SER A 1 31.33 46.42 33.55
N THR A 2 32.16 45.52 34.06
CA THR A 2 32.31 44.13 33.59
C THR A 2 30.96 43.37 33.53
N SER A 3 30.00 43.75 34.38
CA SER A 3 28.65 43.17 34.36
C SER A 3 27.85 43.49 33.11
N GLN A 4 28.05 44.66 32.49
CA GLN A 4 27.32 45.03 31.27
C GLN A 4 27.82 44.23 30.07
N GLU A 5 29.13 44.06 29.93
CA GLU A 5 29.74 43.25 28.85
C GLU A 5 29.28 41.79 28.91
N ILE A 6 29.06 41.25 30.12
CA ILE A 6 28.51 39.90 30.30
C ILE A 6 27.06 39.82 29.82
N ILE A 7 26.22 40.81 30.14
CA ILE A 7 24.82 40.86 29.69
C ILE A 7 24.74 40.95 28.17
N ASP A 8 25.51 41.86 27.56
CA ASP A 8 25.54 42.05 26.11
C ASP A 8 25.98 40.75 25.39
N THR A 9 26.96 40.04 25.96
CA THR A 9 27.40 38.73 25.44
C THR A 9 26.31 37.67 25.54
N MET A 10 25.57 37.64 26.65
CA MET A 10 24.46 36.68 26.83
C MET A 10 23.32 36.95 25.84
N GLU A 11 22.96 38.21 25.63
CA GLU A 11 21.94 38.61 24.65
C GLU A 11 22.35 38.22 23.23
N GLN A 12 23.61 38.44 22.85
CA GLN A 12 24.13 38.05 21.55
C GLN A 12 24.13 36.52 21.35
N ASN A 13 24.48 35.76 22.40
CA ASN A 13 24.45 34.29 22.36
C ASN A 13 23.01 33.76 22.26
N MET A 14 22.05 34.40 22.95
CA MET A 14 20.63 34.05 22.84
C MET A 14 20.09 34.31 21.44
N ALA A 15 20.40 35.48 20.86
CA ALA A 15 20.00 35.82 19.49
C ALA A 15 20.57 34.83 18.47
N THR A 16 21.87 34.50 18.59
CA THR A 16 22.53 33.51 17.72
C THR A 16 21.90 32.12 17.85
N SER A 17 21.57 31.71 19.07
CA SER A 17 20.93 30.40 19.32
C SER A 17 19.52 30.32 18.72
N GLN A 18 18.78 31.44 18.72
CA GLN A 18 17.47 31.49 18.10
C GLN A 18 17.57 31.39 16.58
N GLU A 19 18.50 32.10 15.95
CA GLU A 19 18.74 32.02 14.51
C GLU A 19 19.11 30.60 14.05
N ILE A 20 19.95 29.89 14.83
CA ILE A 20 20.28 28.49 14.55
C ILE A 20 19.03 27.60 14.59
N ARG A 21 18.15 27.81 15.59
CA ARG A 21 16.89 27.05 15.70
C ARG A 21 15.98 27.28 14.50
N ASP A 22 15.77 28.55 14.15
CA ASP A 22 14.88 28.93 13.05
C ASP A 22 15.38 28.36 11.71
N ASN A 23 16.71 28.40 11.49
CA ASN A 23 17.33 27.77 10.33
C ASN A 23 17.16 26.24 10.32
N MET A 24 17.26 25.59 11.48
CA MET A 24 17.07 24.15 11.59
C MET A 24 15.62 23.74 11.32
N GLU A 25 14.64 24.48 11.86
CA GLU A 25 13.21 24.26 11.61
C GLU A 25 12.86 24.42 10.13
N LYS A 26 13.41 25.46 9.48
CA LYS A 26 13.26 25.66 8.03
C LYS A 26 13.86 24.52 7.22
N ASN A 27 15.04 24.04 7.59
CA ASN A 27 15.69 22.92 6.90
C ASN A 27 14.89 21.62 7.04
N ILE A 28 14.33 21.36 8.23
CA ILE A 28 13.45 20.21 8.48
C ILE A 28 12.19 20.32 7.62
N SER A 29 11.52 21.47 7.61
CA SER A 29 10.32 21.69 6.79
C SER A 29 10.59 21.46 5.30
N THR A 30 11.69 22.02 4.79
CA THR A 30 12.10 21.85 3.38
C THR A 30 12.39 20.39 3.06
N SER A 31 13.04 19.67 3.98
CA SER A 31 13.34 18.25 3.80
C SER A 31 12.08 17.39 3.76
N LEU A 32 11.09 17.70 4.61
CA LEU A 32 9.79 17.00 4.61
C LEU A 32 9.03 17.23 3.30
N GLU A 33 9.04 18.46 2.77
CA GLU A 33 8.45 18.75 1.46
C GLU A 33 9.14 17.99 0.33
N ILE A 34 10.47 17.90 0.35
CA ILE A 34 11.24 17.12 -0.63
C ILE A 34 10.88 15.63 -0.52
N ILE A 35 10.76 15.09 0.69
CA ILE A 35 10.37 13.69 0.90
C ILE A 35 8.95 13.43 0.38
N ASP A 36 8.00 14.33 0.66
CA ASP A 36 6.63 14.20 0.13
C ASP A 36 6.62 14.28 -1.41
N LYS A 37 7.38 15.21 -1.97
CA LYS A 37 7.53 15.34 -3.42
C LYS A 37 8.18 14.11 -4.05
N GLN A 38 9.20 13.54 -3.42
CA GLN A 38 9.83 12.28 -3.86
C GLN A 38 8.86 11.11 -3.77
N ARG A 39 8.06 11.00 -2.71
CA ARG A 39 6.98 10.01 -2.61
C ARG A 39 5.96 10.14 -3.74
N ARG A 40 5.64 11.36 -4.18
CA ARG A 40 4.74 11.61 -5.32
C ARG A 40 5.38 11.40 -6.70
N LEU A 41 6.70 11.63 -6.82
CA LEU A 41 7.45 11.51 -8.06
C LEU A 41 7.90 10.07 -8.37
N ILE A 42 7.93 9.19 -7.37
CA ILE A 42 7.75 7.76 -7.62
C ILE A 42 6.33 7.63 -8.15
N THR A 43 6.20 7.73 -9.47
CA THR A 43 4.99 7.47 -10.24
C THR A 43 4.35 6.24 -9.65
N THR A 44 3.22 6.42 -8.96
CA THR A 44 2.55 5.34 -8.26
C THR A 44 2.11 4.32 -9.31
N ASN A 45 2.92 3.27 -9.50
CA ASN A 45 2.53 2.03 -10.17
C ASN A 45 1.49 1.28 -9.33
N HIS A 46 0.60 2.02 -8.67
CA HIS A 46 -0.54 1.47 -7.99
C HIS A 46 -1.68 2.47 -8.03
N ALA A 47 -2.90 1.94 -8.02
CA ALA A 47 -4.12 2.71 -7.90
C ALA A 47 -4.82 2.34 -6.59
N ASN A 48 -5.12 3.35 -5.77
CA ASN A 48 -5.94 3.19 -4.57
C ASN A 48 -7.40 3.48 -4.93
N PHE A 49 -8.32 2.59 -4.55
CA PHE A 49 -9.74 2.77 -4.82
C PHE A 49 -10.59 1.97 -3.83
N CYS A 50 -11.86 2.33 -3.70
CA CYS A 50 -12.80 1.59 -2.87
C CYS A 50 -14.00 1.12 -3.69
N VAL A 51 -14.46 -0.09 -3.40
CA VAL A 51 -15.64 -0.71 -3.98
C VAL A 51 -16.55 -1.13 -2.83
N LEU A 52 -17.74 -0.52 -2.77
CA LEU A 52 -18.64 -0.63 -1.62
C LEU A 52 -17.90 -0.28 -0.31
N SER A 53 -17.81 -1.23 0.62
CA SER A 53 -17.20 -1.05 1.94
C SER A 53 -15.74 -1.53 2.05
N GLN A 54 -15.12 -1.96 0.95
CA GLN A 54 -13.72 -2.43 0.94
C GLN A 54 -12.85 -1.55 0.04
N CYS A 55 -11.62 -1.29 0.47
CA CYS A 55 -10.65 -0.50 -0.26
C CYS A 55 -9.45 -1.37 -0.67
N PHE A 56 -8.94 -1.10 -1.87
CA PHE A 56 -7.96 -1.91 -2.55
C PHE A 56 -6.84 -1.01 -3.08
N THR A 57 -5.65 -1.61 -3.17
CA THR A 57 -4.51 -1.06 -3.91
C THR A 57 -4.22 -2.04 -5.03
N PHE A 58 -4.30 -1.59 -6.28
CA PHE A 58 -3.91 -2.40 -7.43
C PHE A 58 -2.54 -1.97 -7.92
N PHE A 59 -1.54 -2.86 -7.81
CA PHE A 59 -0.18 -2.63 -8.29
C PHE A 59 -0.06 -3.00 -9.77
N MET A 60 0.41 -2.05 -10.59
CA MET A 60 0.55 -2.15 -12.05
C MET A 60 1.98 -2.53 -12.48
N ASP A 61 2.72 -3.23 -11.60
CA ASP A 61 4.14 -3.60 -11.80
C ASP A 61 4.35 -4.73 -12.83
N GLY A 62 3.32 -5.11 -13.59
CA GLY A 62 3.34 -6.22 -14.54
C GLY A 62 2.90 -7.55 -13.94
N LYS A 63 3.01 -8.62 -14.73
CA LYS A 63 2.64 -9.98 -14.28
C LYS A 63 3.73 -10.52 -13.36
N VAL A 64 3.36 -10.84 -12.12
CA VAL A 64 4.20 -11.50 -11.12
C VAL A 64 3.52 -12.80 -10.67
N ASN A 65 4.24 -13.70 -9.98
CA ASN A 65 3.62 -14.87 -9.34
C ASN A 65 2.91 -14.46 -8.03
N TRP A 66 2.16 -15.38 -7.43
CA TRP A 66 1.39 -15.11 -6.21
C TRP A 66 2.28 -14.72 -5.02
N THR A 67 3.44 -15.37 -4.86
CA THR A 67 4.37 -15.13 -3.75
C THR A 67 4.93 -13.70 -3.79
N ASP A 68 5.33 -13.26 -4.98
CA ASP A 68 5.85 -11.91 -5.20
C ASP A 68 4.74 -10.85 -5.02
N ALA A 69 3.51 -11.14 -5.49
CA ALA A 69 2.35 -10.27 -5.26
C ALA A 69 2.03 -10.11 -3.77
N LYS A 70 2.14 -11.19 -2.99
CA LYS A 70 1.99 -11.16 -1.54
C LYS A 70 3.07 -10.30 -0.88
N ALA A 71 4.34 -10.57 -1.20
CA ALA A 71 5.46 -9.81 -0.66
C ALA A 71 5.33 -8.31 -0.97
N LYS A 72 4.83 -7.97 -2.17
CA LYS A 72 4.59 -6.59 -2.56
C LYS A 72 3.51 -5.91 -1.71
N CYS A 73 2.40 -6.59 -1.41
CA CYS A 73 1.39 -6.05 -0.51
C CYS A 73 1.98 -5.83 0.89
N GLU A 74 2.75 -6.79 1.40
CA GLU A 74 3.36 -6.72 2.74
C GLU A 74 4.41 -5.61 2.87
N GLU A 75 5.16 -5.30 1.80
CA GLU A 75 6.07 -4.13 1.73
C GLU A 75 5.32 -2.81 2.04
N PHE A 76 4.06 -2.72 1.62
CA PHE A 76 3.18 -1.56 1.85
C PHE A 76 2.34 -1.68 3.12
N SER A 77 2.63 -2.65 4.00
CA SER A 77 1.82 -2.96 5.18
C SER A 77 0.36 -3.30 4.86
N LEU A 78 0.14 -3.92 3.69
CA LEU A 78 -1.16 -4.41 3.20
C LEU A 78 -1.17 -5.96 3.19
N ILE A 79 -2.34 -6.51 2.87
CA ILE A 79 -2.54 -7.93 2.56
C ILE A 79 -3.00 -8.09 1.12
N LEU A 80 -2.79 -9.27 0.52
CA LEU A 80 -3.48 -9.61 -0.72
C LEU A 80 -5.00 -9.58 -0.49
N ALA A 81 -5.73 -9.10 -1.49
CA ALA A 81 -7.16 -8.84 -1.36
C ALA A 81 -7.95 -10.09 -0.96
N GLU A 82 -8.86 -9.95 0.00
CA GLU A 82 -9.85 -10.97 0.40
C GLU A 82 -11.28 -10.43 0.19
N PRO A 83 -11.74 -10.26 -1.06
CA PRO A 83 -13.02 -9.61 -1.31
C PRO A 83 -14.17 -10.46 -0.77
N SER A 84 -15.00 -9.88 0.10
CA SER A 84 -16.31 -10.47 0.42
C SER A 84 -17.14 -10.76 -0.84
N ASP A 85 -18.03 -11.75 -0.75
CA ASP A 85 -18.89 -12.14 -1.87
C ASP A 85 -19.71 -10.97 -2.44
N SER A 86 -20.18 -10.06 -1.58
CA SER A 86 -20.90 -8.85 -2.00
C SER A 86 -20.04 -7.84 -2.78
N VAL A 87 -18.71 -7.88 -2.63
CA VAL A 87 -17.76 -6.98 -3.29
C VAL A 87 -17.14 -7.60 -4.52
N ALA A 88 -17.03 -8.93 -4.60
CA ALA A 88 -16.37 -9.64 -5.69
C ALA A 88 -16.84 -9.22 -7.11
N VAL A 89 -18.16 -9.21 -7.36
CA VAL A 89 -18.71 -8.83 -8.68
C VAL A 89 -18.51 -7.35 -8.98
N PRO A 90 -18.87 -6.40 -8.08
CA PRO A 90 -18.56 -4.99 -8.28
C PRO A 90 -17.07 -4.69 -8.48
N LEU A 91 -16.20 -5.41 -7.77
CA LEU A 91 -14.75 -5.24 -7.87
C LEU A 91 -14.25 -5.66 -9.25
N ARG A 92 -14.64 -6.84 -9.73
CA ARG A 92 -14.28 -7.30 -11.09
C ARG A 92 -14.74 -6.30 -12.15
N LYS A 93 -15.97 -5.80 -12.03
CA LYS A 93 -16.48 -4.76 -12.94
C LYS A 93 -15.63 -3.49 -12.89
N TYR A 94 -15.31 -2.99 -11.69
CA TYR A 94 -14.46 -1.82 -11.54
C TYR A 94 -13.08 -2.02 -12.17
N MET A 95 -12.47 -3.18 -11.93
CA MET A 95 -11.15 -3.53 -12.48
C MET A 95 -11.16 -3.52 -14.01
N VAL A 96 -12.15 -4.16 -14.63
CA VAL A 96 -12.31 -4.18 -16.10
C VAL A 96 -12.55 -2.77 -16.65
N ASP A 97 -13.45 -2.00 -16.04
CA ASP A 97 -13.82 -0.66 -16.50
C ASP A 97 -12.65 0.34 -16.39
N LYS A 98 -11.73 0.16 -15.42
CA LYS A 98 -10.63 1.11 -15.13
C LYS A 98 -9.28 0.69 -15.68
N PHE A 99 -8.95 -0.59 -15.64
CA PHE A 99 -7.62 -1.11 -15.96
C PHE A 99 -7.64 -2.09 -17.14
N GLY A 100 -8.82 -2.39 -17.69
CA GLY A 100 -9.01 -3.43 -18.69
C GLY A 100 -9.13 -4.82 -18.06
N ASP A 101 -9.29 -5.85 -18.90
CA ASP A 101 -9.37 -7.25 -18.47
C ASP A 101 -7.98 -7.79 -18.12
N VAL A 102 -7.45 -7.33 -16.98
CA VAL A 102 -6.14 -7.70 -16.46
C VAL A 102 -6.29 -8.68 -15.28
N PRO A 103 -5.55 -9.81 -15.27
CA PRO A 103 -5.58 -10.73 -14.15
C PRO A 103 -4.90 -10.09 -12.93
N ALA A 104 -5.50 -10.29 -11.75
CA ALA A 104 -4.97 -9.82 -10.48
C ALA A 104 -5.01 -10.97 -9.44
N TRP A 105 -3.97 -11.06 -8.61
CA TRP A 105 -3.93 -12.03 -7.53
C TRP A 105 -4.83 -11.61 -6.36
N ILE A 106 -5.48 -12.58 -5.73
CA ILE A 106 -6.20 -12.44 -4.46
C ILE A 106 -5.49 -13.27 -3.37
N GLY A 107 -5.87 -13.07 -2.11
CA GLY A 107 -5.23 -13.69 -0.95
C GLY A 107 -5.51 -15.19 -0.78
N ALA A 108 -6.29 -15.81 -1.66
CA ALA A 108 -6.59 -17.23 -1.62
C ALA A 108 -5.48 -18.06 -2.28
N LYS A 109 -5.04 -19.13 -1.61
CA LYS A 109 -4.08 -20.12 -2.14
C LYS A 109 -4.61 -21.53 -1.88
N CYS A 110 -4.36 -22.45 -2.81
CA CYS A 110 -4.75 -23.85 -2.65
C CYS A 110 -3.85 -24.53 -1.59
N ASP A 111 -4.44 -25.18 -0.60
CA ASP A 111 -3.76 -25.94 0.46
C ASP A 111 -3.60 -27.44 0.14
N GLY A 112 -3.91 -27.84 -1.10
CA GLY A 112 -3.95 -29.23 -1.56
C GLY A 112 -5.34 -29.86 -1.49
N ASN A 113 -6.31 -29.23 -0.81
CA ASN A 113 -7.69 -29.70 -0.75
C ASN A 113 -8.71 -28.61 -1.16
N GLN A 114 -8.48 -27.36 -0.76
CA GLN A 114 -9.34 -26.22 -1.09
C GLN A 114 -8.54 -24.92 -1.17
N PHE A 115 -9.12 -23.89 -1.76
CA PHE A 115 -8.55 -22.55 -1.69
C PHE A 115 -8.88 -21.91 -0.34
N VAL A 116 -7.87 -21.39 0.34
CA VAL A 116 -8.00 -20.75 1.66
C VAL A 116 -7.35 -19.36 1.61
N PHE A 117 -8.10 -18.37 2.07
CA PHE A 117 -7.61 -17.01 2.29
C PHE A 117 -6.55 -17.00 3.39
N GLN A 118 -5.34 -16.58 3.03
CA GLN A 118 -4.17 -16.76 3.90
C GLN A 118 -4.16 -15.81 5.10
N HIS A 119 -4.86 -14.67 5.05
CA HIS A 119 -4.95 -13.76 6.20
C HIS A 119 -6.06 -14.20 7.15
N SER A 120 -7.28 -14.44 6.66
CA SER A 120 -8.43 -14.80 7.51
C SER A 120 -8.49 -16.29 7.87
N GLY A 121 -7.79 -17.15 7.14
CA GLY A 121 -7.90 -18.61 7.26
C GLY A 121 -9.25 -19.16 6.77
N THR A 122 -10.06 -18.34 6.11
CA THR A 122 -11.38 -18.74 5.63
C THR A 122 -11.28 -19.48 4.31
N ALA A 123 -12.03 -20.57 4.17
CA ALA A 123 -12.13 -21.28 2.90
C ALA A 123 -12.86 -20.40 1.88
N LEU A 124 -12.32 -20.31 0.66
CA LEU A 124 -12.98 -19.71 -0.50
C LEU A 124 -14.04 -20.70 -1.01
N PRO A 125 -15.35 -20.45 -0.83
CA PRO A 125 -16.36 -21.44 -1.17
C PRO A 125 -16.40 -21.73 -2.67
N ASN A 126 -16.69 -22.97 -3.07
CA ASN A 126 -16.82 -23.36 -4.49
C ASN A 126 -17.93 -22.59 -5.23
N LYS A 127 -18.87 -21.97 -4.53
CA LYS A 127 -19.94 -21.13 -5.09
C LYS A 127 -19.61 -19.63 -5.05
N SER A 128 -18.38 -19.26 -4.71
CA SER A 128 -17.99 -17.85 -4.63
C SER A 128 -18.07 -17.18 -6.01
N PRO A 129 -18.56 -15.94 -6.11
CA PRO A 129 -18.53 -15.15 -7.34
C PRO A 129 -17.12 -14.76 -7.81
N LEU A 130 -16.08 -15.08 -7.04
CA LEU A 130 -14.68 -14.91 -7.45
C LEU A 130 -14.23 -15.96 -8.48
N TRP A 131 -14.96 -17.06 -8.59
CA TRP A 131 -14.73 -18.05 -9.64
C TRP A 131 -15.33 -17.58 -10.97
N ASP A 132 -14.69 -17.93 -12.09
CA ASP A 132 -15.35 -17.89 -13.38
C ASP A 132 -16.32 -19.09 -13.53
N ASP A 133 -17.18 -19.07 -14.55
CA ASP A 133 -18.24 -20.08 -14.73
C ASP A 133 -17.72 -21.53 -14.86
N ASN A 134 -16.40 -21.71 -15.01
CA ASN A 134 -15.73 -23.01 -15.07
C ASN A 134 -14.82 -23.28 -13.86
N SER A 135 -14.75 -22.40 -12.86
CA SER A 135 -13.90 -22.55 -11.69
C SER A 135 -14.68 -22.80 -10.38
N PRO A 136 -14.04 -23.42 -9.37
CA PRO A 136 -12.76 -24.09 -9.47
C PRO A 136 -12.94 -25.41 -10.22
N THR A 137 -12.35 -25.57 -11.41
CA THR A 137 -12.21 -26.90 -11.98
C THR A 137 -11.36 -27.67 -11.00
N SER A 138 -11.88 -28.76 -10.44
CA SER A 138 -11.09 -29.73 -9.69
C SER A 138 -10.00 -30.28 -10.63
N GLY A 139 -8.83 -29.63 -10.63
CA GLY A 139 -7.75 -29.93 -11.54
C GLY A 139 -6.44 -29.68 -10.81
N ASN A 140 -5.77 -30.76 -10.44
CA ASN A 140 -4.35 -30.80 -10.11
C ASN A 140 -3.51 -30.19 -11.26
N SER A 141 -3.48 -28.86 -11.37
CA SER A 141 -2.58 -28.15 -12.26
C SER A 141 -2.18 -26.81 -11.65
N GLY A 142 -1.91 -26.80 -10.35
CA GLY A 142 -0.97 -25.86 -9.78
C GLY A 142 0.43 -26.29 -10.19
N THR A 143 0.93 -25.80 -11.31
CA THR A 143 2.38 -25.65 -11.46
C THR A 143 2.75 -24.34 -10.80
N ASP A 144 3.57 -24.44 -9.76
CA ASP A 144 4.23 -23.33 -9.06
C ASP A 144 4.83 -22.27 -9.99
#